data_AF-A0A968ILL2-F1
#
_entry.id   AF-A0A968ILL2-F1
#
_cell.length_a   1.000
_cell.length_b   1.000
_cell.length_c   1.000
_cell.angle_alpha   90.00
_cell.angle_beta   90.00
_cell.angle_gamma   90.00
#
_symmetry.space_group_name_H-M   'P 1'
#
loop_
_entity.id
_entity.type
_entity.pdbx_description
1 polymer ?
#
loop_
_entity_poly.entity_id
_entity_poly.type
_entity_poly.pdbx_seq_one_letter_code
_entity_poly.pdbx_strand_id
1 'polypeptide(L)'
;MRVVVNSDQDSVQADSNLTLREAIELTNGTLLLDQLSEVERSQVSRIDTSTSEIAFRLPATQTIIRVGRELPAIVAPVTIDGTTQTGYTNTPVIAELPLAPPIIEITPTQNTFVARGLTVTADNVTIRGLSLHGFNDDVDDTARSPAADIFISHRLPPPRHPQTPHPSQLLALLQRRHTTAKRADRKQLVGHSPRSECAA
;
A
#
# COMPACT_ATOMS: atom_id res chain seq x y z
N MET A 1 -18.07 -0.42 -11.57
CA MET A 1 -18.91 -1.50 -10.98
C MET A 1 -19.14 -1.19 -9.52
N ARG A 2 -20.31 -1.49 -8.96
CA ARG A 2 -20.59 -1.36 -7.53
C ARG A 2 -20.79 -2.72 -6.90
N VAL A 3 -20.12 -2.97 -5.79
CA VAL A 3 -20.19 -4.21 -5.01
C VAL A 3 -20.65 -3.87 -3.60
N VAL A 4 -21.67 -4.55 -3.09
CA VAL A 4 -22.19 -4.32 -1.73
C VAL A 4 -21.79 -5.47 -0.81
N VAL A 5 -20.95 -5.17 0.17
CA VAL A 5 -20.56 -6.10 1.23
C VAL A 5 -21.72 -6.26 2.21
N ASN A 6 -22.17 -7.50 2.45
CA ASN A 6 -23.29 -7.81 3.34
C ASN A 6 -22.91 -8.76 4.49
N SER A 7 -21.64 -9.13 4.61
CA SER A 7 -21.13 -10.04 5.65
C SER A 7 -19.84 -9.53 6.30
N ASP A 8 -19.69 -9.82 7.59
CA ASP A 8 -18.50 -9.53 8.41
C ASP A 8 -17.43 -10.63 8.36
N GLN A 9 -17.67 -11.68 7.57
CA GLN A 9 -16.76 -12.81 7.38
C GLN A 9 -15.55 -12.46 6.48
N ASP A 10 -14.51 -13.29 6.54
CA ASP A 10 -13.23 -13.12 5.82
C ASP A 10 -12.84 -14.38 4.99
N SER A 11 -13.82 -14.91 4.26
CA SER A 11 -13.68 -16.06 3.34
C SER A 11 -13.95 -15.66 1.89
N VAL A 12 -13.50 -16.49 0.96
CA VAL A 12 -13.88 -16.42 -0.46
C VAL A 12 -14.59 -17.73 -0.76
N GLN A 13 -15.91 -17.72 -0.84
CA GLN A 13 -16.71 -18.91 -1.05
C GLN A 13 -18.06 -18.51 -1.62
N ALA A 14 -18.47 -19.18 -2.71
CA ALA A 14 -19.79 -18.95 -3.30
C ALA A 14 -20.92 -19.37 -2.34
N ASP A 15 -21.49 -18.40 -1.61
CA ASP A 15 -22.57 -18.60 -0.67
C ASP A 15 -23.55 -17.41 -0.67
N SER A 16 -24.20 -17.07 0.45
CA SER A 16 -25.14 -15.93 0.52
C SER A 16 -24.48 -14.60 0.92
N ASN A 17 -23.19 -14.61 1.21
CA ASN A 17 -22.47 -13.59 1.93
C ASN A 17 -21.34 -13.04 1.08
N LEU A 18 -21.54 -11.86 0.49
CA LEU A 18 -20.46 -11.12 -0.16
C LEU A 18 -19.63 -10.40 0.91
N THR A 19 -18.40 -10.89 1.11
CA THR A 19 -17.42 -10.38 2.08
C THR A 19 -16.59 -9.22 1.53
N LEU A 20 -15.90 -8.48 2.42
CA LEU A 20 -14.95 -7.44 2.00
C LEU A 20 -13.83 -8.01 1.13
N ARG A 21 -13.35 -9.22 1.45
CA ARG A 21 -12.29 -9.89 0.67
C ARG A 21 -12.76 -10.14 -0.77
N GLU A 22 -13.94 -10.71 -0.96
CA GLU A 22 -14.50 -10.95 -2.28
C GLU A 22 -14.74 -9.64 -3.03
N ALA A 23 -15.22 -8.60 -2.35
CA ALA A 23 -15.39 -7.28 -2.96
C ALA A 23 -14.07 -6.70 -3.50
N ILE A 24 -12.99 -6.82 -2.72
CA ILE A 24 -11.65 -6.40 -3.17
C ILE A 24 -11.20 -7.27 -4.35
N GLU A 25 -11.36 -8.59 -4.30
CA GLU A 25 -10.96 -9.47 -5.40
C GLU A 25 -11.77 -9.24 -6.69
N LEU A 26 -13.06 -8.95 -6.59
CA LEU A 26 -13.93 -8.60 -7.72
C LEU A 26 -13.50 -7.29 -8.36
N THR A 27 -13.22 -6.27 -7.53
CA THR A 27 -12.80 -4.95 -8.03
C THR A 27 -11.39 -4.95 -8.59
N ASN A 28 -10.52 -5.83 -8.08
CA ASN A 28 -9.20 -6.12 -8.64
C ASN A 28 -9.25 -6.97 -9.91
N GLY A 29 -10.36 -7.67 -10.17
CA GLY A 29 -10.52 -8.60 -11.28
C GLY A 29 -9.82 -9.96 -11.06
N THR A 30 -9.49 -10.32 -9.82
CA THR A 30 -8.91 -11.63 -9.45
C THR A 30 -9.99 -12.66 -9.12
N LEU A 31 -11.16 -12.23 -8.66
CA LEU A 31 -12.36 -13.06 -8.52
C LEU A 31 -13.33 -12.69 -9.66
N LEU A 32 -13.82 -13.71 -10.36
CA LEU A 32 -14.73 -13.54 -11.50
C LEU A 32 -16.19 -13.63 -11.04
N LEU A 33 -17.11 -12.92 -11.73
CA LEU A 33 -18.53 -12.95 -11.39
C LEU A 33 -19.16 -14.35 -11.52
N ASP A 34 -18.63 -15.20 -12.39
CA ASP A 34 -19.12 -16.57 -12.58
C ASP A 34 -18.79 -17.48 -11.39
N GLN A 35 -17.79 -17.12 -10.58
CA GLN A 35 -17.41 -17.80 -9.34
C GLN A 35 -18.31 -17.43 -8.16
N LEU A 36 -19.13 -16.39 -8.29
CA LEU A 36 -20.12 -16.00 -7.28
C LEU A 36 -21.42 -16.81 -7.40
N SER A 37 -22.10 -16.99 -6.28
CA SER A 37 -23.47 -17.49 -6.21
C SER A 37 -24.46 -16.50 -6.83
N GLU A 38 -25.70 -16.94 -7.08
CA GLU A 38 -26.78 -16.05 -7.53
C GLU A 38 -27.10 -14.94 -6.52
N VAL A 39 -26.98 -15.23 -5.21
CA VAL A 39 -27.26 -14.29 -4.14
C VAL A 39 -26.17 -13.22 -4.08
N GLU A 40 -24.90 -13.60 -4.18
CA GLU A 40 -23.79 -12.65 -4.22
C GLU A 40 -23.82 -11.78 -5.47
N ARG A 41 -24.15 -12.35 -6.64
CA ARG A 41 -24.31 -11.57 -7.87
C ARG A 41 -25.36 -10.48 -7.75
N SER A 42 -26.41 -10.68 -6.94
CA SER A 42 -27.40 -9.64 -6.67
C SER A 42 -26.84 -8.44 -5.91
N GLN A 43 -25.70 -8.60 -5.23
CA GLN A 43 -24.98 -7.53 -4.54
C GLN A 43 -24.06 -6.73 -5.49
N VAL A 44 -23.89 -7.20 -6.72
CA VAL A 44 -23.05 -6.57 -7.75
C VAL A 44 -23.92 -5.87 -8.78
N SER A 45 -23.61 -4.62 -9.07
CA SER A 45 -24.33 -3.80 -10.05
C SER A 45 -23.38 -3.01 -10.93
N ARG A 46 -23.85 -2.63 -12.11
CA ARG A 46 -23.11 -1.71 -12.99
C ARG A 46 -23.40 -0.27 -12.56
N ILE A 47 -22.38 0.57 -12.63
CA ILE A 47 -22.45 2.01 -12.37
C ILE A 47 -21.69 2.73 -13.48
N ASP A 48 -22.16 3.92 -13.85
CA ASP A 48 -21.62 4.74 -14.94
C ASP A 48 -20.50 5.67 -14.45
N THR A 49 -19.54 5.10 -13.72
CA THR A 49 -18.37 5.82 -13.18
C THR A 49 -17.08 5.17 -13.70
N SER A 50 -16.00 5.96 -13.72
CA SER A 50 -14.68 5.47 -14.14
C SER A 50 -13.98 4.59 -13.10
N THR A 51 -14.46 4.58 -11.85
CA THR A 51 -13.92 3.77 -10.75
C THR A 51 -14.97 2.82 -10.20
N SER A 52 -14.52 1.69 -9.65
CA SER A 52 -15.40 0.78 -8.92
C SER A 52 -15.76 1.34 -7.53
N GLU A 53 -16.86 0.87 -6.95
CA GLU A 53 -17.31 1.24 -5.61
C GLU A 53 -17.52 -0.03 -4.78
N ILE A 54 -16.95 -0.07 -3.58
CA ILE A 54 -17.26 -1.04 -2.53
C ILE A 54 -18.09 -0.30 -1.48
N ALA A 55 -19.35 -0.70 -1.38
CA ALA A 55 -20.32 -0.19 -0.41
C ALA A 55 -20.63 -1.29 0.63
N PHE A 56 -21.30 -0.90 1.71
CA PHE A 56 -21.60 -1.78 2.83
C PHE A 56 -23.09 -1.78 3.16
N ARG A 57 -23.60 -2.96 3.50
CA ARG A 57 -24.92 -3.22 4.05
C ARG A 57 -24.84 -4.45 4.96
N LEU A 58 -23.98 -4.35 5.96
CA LEU A 58 -23.85 -5.33 7.02
C LEU A 58 -25.10 -5.32 7.92
N PRO A 59 -25.44 -6.43 8.59
CA PRO A 59 -26.41 -6.40 9.68
C PRO A 59 -25.98 -5.41 10.77
N ALA A 60 -26.92 -4.67 11.35
CA ALA A 60 -26.62 -3.61 12.33
C ALA A 60 -25.89 -4.13 13.60
N THR A 61 -26.00 -5.43 13.88
CA THR A 61 -25.33 -6.10 15.00
C THR A 61 -23.97 -6.70 14.64
N GLN A 62 -23.54 -6.61 13.37
CA GLN A 62 -22.35 -7.26 12.81
C GLN A 62 -21.56 -6.28 11.92
N THR A 63 -21.17 -5.14 12.48
CA THR A 63 -20.40 -4.11 11.76
C THR A 63 -18.88 -4.19 11.99
N ILE A 64 -18.41 -5.26 12.65
CA ILE A 64 -16.98 -5.50 12.92
C ILE A 64 -16.49 -6.64 12.02
N ILE A 65 -15.73 -6.30 11.00
CA ILE A 65 -15.11 -7.26 10.07
C ILE A 65 -13.79 -7.72 10.69
N ARG A 66 -13.72 -9.00 11.05
CA ARG A 66 -12.52 -9.62 11.63
C ARG A 66 -11.73 -10.36 10.57
N VAL A 67 -10.52 -9.87 10.28
CA VAL A 67 -9.66 -10.47 9.26
C VAL A 67 -8.65 -11.43 9.88
N GLY A 68 -8.60 -12.67 9.36
CA GLY A 68 -7.68 -13.71 9.85
C GLY A 68 -6.34 -13.74 9.11
N ARG A 69 -6.23 -13.01 7.99
CA ARG A 69 -5.03 -12.88 7.18
C ARG A 69 -5.07 -11.56 6.41
N GLU A 70 -3.93 -11.14 5.86
CA GLU A 70 -3.88 -9.92 5.04
C GLU A 70 -4.99 -9.92 3.97
N LEU A 71 -5.70 -8.80 3.86
CA LEU A 71 -6.63 -8.58 2.77
C LEU A 71 -5.86 -8.48 1.44
N PRO A 72 -6.47 -8.86 0.30
CA PRO A 72 -5.82 -8.70 -0.98
C PRO A 72 -5.45 -7.23 -1.20
N ALA A 73 -4.29 -6.97 -1.79
CA ALA A 73 -3.88 -5.60 -2.09
C ALA A 73 -4.84 -4.96 -3.09
N ILE A 74 -5.19 -3.70 -2.88
CA ILE A 74 -5.99 -2.90 -3.80
C ILE A 74 -5.08 -2.50 -4.96
N VAL A 75 -5.33 -3.11 -6.12
CA VAL A 75 -4.53 -2.97 -7.35
C VAL A 75 -5.29 -2.30 -8.51
N ALA A 76 -6.55 -1.93 -8.28
CA ALA A 76 -7.38 -1.18 -9.23
C ALA A 76 -8.01 0.07 -8.58
N PRO A 77 -8.35 1.11 -9.38
CA PRO A 77 -9.08 2.29 -8.88
C PRO A 77 -10.42 1.92 -8.25
N VAL A 78 -10.61 2.29 -6.98
CA VAL A 78 -11.81 1.93 -6.21
C VAL A 78 -12.13 2.96 -5.13
N THR A 79 -13.42 3.19 -4.90
CA THR A 79 -13.94 3.89 -3.72
C THR A 79 -14.46 2.86 -2.72
N ILE A 80 -13.86 2.77 -1.54
CA ILE A 80 -14.35 1.96 -0.42
C ILE A 80 -15.04 2.89 0.57
N ASP A 81 -16.36 2.76 0.70
CA ASP A 81 -17.20 3.74 1.37
C ASP A 81 -18.04 3.15 2.50
N GLY A 82 -17.51 3.20 3.72
CA GLY A 82 -18.21 2.79 4.93
C GLY A 82 -19.38 3.69 5.32
N THR A 83 -19.51 4.89 4.74
CA THR A 83 -20.66 5.78 5.00
C THR A 83 -21.95 5.29 4.34
N THR A 84 -21.85 4.31 3.42
CA THR A 84 -23.00 3.67 2.78
C THR A 84 -23.74 2.69 3.71
N GLN A 85 -23.13 2.31 4.84
CA GLN A 85 -23.73 1.40 5.81
C GLN A 85 -25.01 1.99 6.41
N THR A 86 -26.07 1.19 6.39
CA THR A 86 -27.33 1.52 7.05
C THR A 86 -27.09 1.85 8.52
N GLY A 87 -27.59 3.01 8.97
CA GLY A 87 -27.39 3.50 10.33
C GLY A 87 -26.26 4.52 10.48
N TYR A 88 -25.44 4.73 9.44
CA TYR A 88 -24.49 5.83 9.44
C TYR A 88 -25.23 7.16 9.47
N THR A 89 -24.84 8.04 10.39
CA THR A 89 -25.37 9.40 10.48
C THR A 89 -24.21 10.36 10.35
N ASN A 90 -24.34 11.38 9.51
CA ASN A 90 -23.32 12.42 9.36
C ASN A 90 -23.34 13.44 10.51
N THR A 91 -23.63 12.97 11.73
CA THR A 91 -23.74 13.80 12.93
C THR A 91 -22.37 13.83 13.61
N PRO A 92 -21.75 15.01 13.77
CA PRO A 92 -20.48 15.15 14.49
C PRO A 92 -20.54 14.62 15.91
N VAL A 93 -19.45 14.00 16.37
CA VAL A 93 -19.31 13.58 17.79
C VAL A 93 -19.12 14.77 18.72
N ILE A 94 -18.40 15.80 18.26
CA ILE A 94 -18.15 17.04 19.00
C ILE A 94 -18.33 18.24 18.06
N ALA A 95 -18.75 19.40 18.59
CA ALA A 95 -19.09 20.57 17.78
C ALA A 95 -17.89 21.16 17.04
N GLU A 96 -16.69 21.03 17.63
CA GLU A 96 -15.44 21.60 17.16
C GLU A 96 -14.77 20.74 16.07
N LEU A 97 -15.16 19.47 15.95
CA LEU A 97 -14.65 18.53 14.96
C LEU A 97 -15.83 17.86 14.25
N PRO A 98 -16.24 18.37 13.07
CA PRO A 98 -17.42 17.90 12.34
C PRO A 98 -17.17 16.54 11.65
N LEU A 99 -16.66 15.56 12.39
CA LEU A 99 -16.43 14.20 11.94
C LEU A 99 -17.46 13.29 12.60
N ALA A 100 -18.26 12.63 11.77
CA ALA A 100 -19.13 11.55 12.19
C ALA A 100 -18.31 10.28 12.45
N PRO A 101 -18.61 9.51 13.51
CA PRO A 101 -17.85 8.32 13.84
C PRO A 101 -18.12 7.23 12.79
N PRO A 102 -17.09 6.53 12.29
CA PRO A 102 -17.30 5.36 11.44
C PRO A 102 -18.03 4.28 12.24
N ILE A 103 -18.99 3.61 11.61
CA ILE A 103 -19.76 2.52 12.23
C ILE A 103 -19.31 1.13 11.79
N ILE A 104 -18.43 1.06 10.78
CA ILE A 104 -17.80 -0.16 10.34
C ILE A 104 -16.37 -0.19 10.87
N GLU A 105 -16.03 -1.31 11.48
CA GLU A 105 -14.72 -1.60 12.01
C GLU A 105 -14.06 -2.72 11.19
N ILE A 106 -12.78 -2.55 10.87
CA ILE A 106 -11.93 -3.59 10.28
C ILE A 106 -10.76 -3.78 11.24
N THR A 107 -10.64 -4.99 11.78
CA THR A 107 -9.63 -5.31 12.79
C THR A 107 -9.18 -6.77 12.65
N PRO A 108 -7.99 -7.17 13.11
CA PRO A 108 -7.60 -8.57 13.12
C PRO A 108 -8.55 -9.45 13.94
N THR A 109 -8.62 -10.72 13.56
CA THR A 109 -9.18 -11.77 14.41
C THR A 109 -8.38 -11.86 15.70
N GLN A 110 -9.06 -12.08 16.84
CA GLN A 110 -8.42 -12.18 18.14
C GLN A 110 -7.30 -13.24 18.12
N ASN A 111 -6.21 -12.95 18.82
CA ASN A 111 -5.04 -13.83 18.93
C ASN A 111 -4.37 -14.19 17.59
N THR A 112 -4.56 -13.37 16.56
CA THR A 112 -3.90 -13.53 15.26
C THR A 112 -3.10 -12.26 14.94
N PHE A 113 -1.85 -12.43 14.51
CA PHE A 113 -1.05 -11.33 13.97
C PHE A 113 -1.38 -11.17 12.49
N VAL A 114 -1.90 -10.00 12.14
CA VAL A 114 -2.10 -9.60 10.75
C VAL A 114 -1.35 -8.30 10.56
N ALA A 115 -0.28 -8.38 9.77
CA ALA A 115 0.63 -7.27 9.52
C ALA A 115 -0.10 -6.01 9.04
N ARG A 116 -1.04 -6.20 8.11
CA ARG A 116 -1.68 -5.09 7.39
C ARG A 116 -3.18 -5.26 7.24
N GLY A 117 -3.88 -4.15 7.46
CA GLY A 117 -5.32 -4.03 7.19
C GLY A 117 -5.58 -3.89 5.71
N LEU A 118 -5.40 -2.67 5.18
CA LEU A 118 -5.50 -2.42 3.74
C LEU A 118 -4.13 -2.12 3.14
N THR A 119 -3.80 -2.82 2.05
CA THR A 119 -2.63 -2.50 1.23
C THR A 119 -3.09 -1.82 -0.06
N VAL A 120 -2.67 -0.58 -0.30
CA VAL A 120 -3.00 0.21 -1.48
C VAL A 120 -1.79 0.31 -2.40
N THR A 121 -1.94 -0.16 -3.64
CA THR A 121 -0.88 -0.09 -4.66
C THR A 121 -1.32 0.58 -5.96
N ALA A 122 -2.62 0.89 -6.07
CA ALA A 122 -3.23 1.54 -7.21
C ALA A 122 -3.41 3.04 -7.00
N ASP A 123 -3.49 3.74 -8.13
CA ASP A 123 -3.91 5.13 -8.17
C ASP A 123 -5.43 5.27 -8.02
N ASN A 124 -5.88 6.47 -7.65
CA ASN A 124 -7.28 6.85 -7.60
C ASN A 124 -8.13 5.94 -6.69
N VAL A 125 -7.59 5.65 -5.50
CA VAL A 125 -8.27 4.92 -4.43
C VAL A 125 -8.80 5.91 -3.40
N THR A 126 -10.08 5.80 -3.06
CA THR A 126 -10.71 6.56 -1.96
C THR A 126 -11.15 5.59 -0.87
N ILE A 127 -10.78 5.85 0.38
CA ILE A 127 -11.22 5.07 1.54
C ILE A 127 -11.84 6.05 2.53
N ARG A 128 -13.09 5.84 2.93
CA ARG A 128 -13.80 6.72 3.89
C ARG A 128 -14.81 5.96 4.75
N GLY A 129 -15.14 6.51 5.90
CA GLY A 129 -16.21 5.99 6.76
C GLY A 129 -15.89 4.65 7.43
N LEU A 130 -14.61 4.30 7.59
CA LEU A 130 -14.15 3.06 8.19
C LEU A 130 -13.26 3.35 9.41
N SER A 131 -13.38 2.52 10.45
CA SER A 131 -12.42 2.40 11.53
C SER A 131 -11.48 1.25 11.20
N LEU A 132 -10.18 1.52 11.05
CA LEU A 132 -9.17 0.49 10.83
C LEU A 132 -8.16 0.57 11.97
N HIS A 133 -7.98 -0.52 12.71
CA HIS A 133 -7.04 -0.55 13.82
C HIS A 133 -6.63 -1.96 14.24
N GLY A 134 -5.49 -2.03 14.94
CA GLY A 134 -5.01 -3.24 15.61
C GLY A 134 -4.10 -4.12 14.76
N PHE A 135 -3.74 -3.67 13.55
CA PHE A 135 -2.84 -4.40 12.66
C PHE A 135 -1.38 -4.26 13.11
N ASN A 136 -0.72 -5.39 13.33
CA ASN A 136 0.63 -5.47 13.85
C ASN A 136 1.35 -6.73 13.36
N ASP A 137 2.68 -6.67 13.41
CA ASP A 137 3.56 -7.80 13.15
C ASP A 137 3.92 -8.50 14.46
N ASP A 138 4.36 -9.76 14.36
CA ASP A 138 5.09 -10.38 15.46
C ASP A 138 6.45 -9.69 15.61
N VAL A 139 6.85 -9.41 16.85
CA VAL A 139 7.98 -8.52 17.21
C VAL A 139 9.34 -9.09 16.78
N ASP A 140 9.37 -10.38 16.43
CA ASP A 140 10.56 -11.13 16.01
C ASP A 140 10.71 -11.24 14.48
N ASP A 141 9.73 -10.78 13.69
CA ASP A 141 9.84 -10.75 12.24
C ASP A 141 10.49 -9.45 11.78
N THR A 142 11.68 -9.55 11.19
CA THR A 142 12.28 -8.43 10.45
C THR A 142 11.60 -8.30 9.09
N ALA A 143 10.30 -8.00 9.12
CA ALA A 143 9.50 -7.79 7.94
C ALA A 143 10.10 -6.63 7.13
N ARG A 144 10.35 -6.88 5.83
CA ARG A 144 10.88 -5.84 4.92
C ARG A 144 9.87 -4.71 4.66
N SER A 145 8.60 -4.93 5.01
CA SER A 145 7.53 -3.95 4.93
C SER A 145 6.86 -3.87 6.30
N PRO A 146 6.67 -2.66 6.86
CA PRO A 146 6.13 -2.50 8.20
C PRO A 146 4.67 -2.95 8.30
N ALA A 147 4.28 -3.37 9.50
CA ALA A 147 2.90 -3.41 9.91
C ALA A 147 2.22 -2.03 9.82
N ALA A 148 0.95 -2.02 9.44
CA ALA A 148 0.14 -0.80 9.35
C ALA A 148 -1.35 -1.12 9.20
N ASP A 149 -2.21 -0.27 9.77
CA ASP A 149 -3.66 -0.34 9.49
C ASP A 149 -3.95 -0.06 8.01
N ILE A 150 -3.21 0.89 7.41
CA ILE A 150 -3.21 1.16 5.96
C ILE A 150 -1.76 1.30 5.49
N PHE A 151 -1.36 0.46 4.53
CA PHE A 151 -0.05 0.50 3.89
C PHE A 151 -0.18 0.96 2.45
N ILE A 152 0.45 2.09 2.09
CA ILE A 152 0.44 2.64 0.74
C ILE A 152 1.81 2.42 0.11
N SER A 153 1.85 1.79 -1.06
CA SER A 153 3.08 1.57 -1.81
C SER A 153 2.85 1.70 -3.31
N HIS A 154 3.92 1.60 -4.09
CA HIS A 154 3.85 1.59 -5.55
C HIS A 154 3.98 0.17 -6.09
N ARG A 155 3.27 -0.15 -7.17
CA ARG A 155 3.37 -1.46 -7.83
C ARG A 155 4.74 -1.73 -8.47
N LEU A 156 5.44 -0.68 -8.90
CA LEU A 156 6.74 -0.75 -9.57
C LEU A 156 7.78 0.00 -8.75
N PRO A 157 9.03 -0.50 -8.63
CA PRO A 157 10.10 0.27 -8.01
C PRO A 157 10.19 1.66 -8.66
N PRO A 158 10.59 2.70 -7.91
CA PRO A 158 10.61 4.06 -8.43
C PRO A 158 11.38 4.09 -9.74
N PRO A 159 10.93 4.85 -10.75
CA PRO A 159 11.72 5.07 -11.96
C PRO A 159 13.12 5.47 -11.51
N ARG A 160 14.16 4.79 -12.04
CA ARG A 160 15.54 5.14 -11.70
C ARG A 160 15.75 6.60 -12.06
N HIS A 161 15.84 7.46 -11.06
CA HIS A 161 16.25 8.83 -11.29
C HIS A 161 17.67 8.77 -11.89
N PRO A 162 17.96 9.48 -13.00
CA PRO A 162 19.29 9.51 -13.61
C PRO A 162 20.40 9.98 -12.65
N GLN A 163 20.04 10.44 -11.45
CA GLN A 163 20.93 11.08 -10.48
C GLN A 163 21.29 10.19 -9.28
N THR A 164 20.79 8.95 -9.17
CA THR A 164 21.20 8.05 -8.08
C THR A 164 22.29 7.10 -8.60
N PRO A 165 23.59 7.38 -8.36
CA PRO A 165 24.65 6.50 -8.81
C PRO A 165 24.53 5.14 -8.13
N HIS A 166 24.60 4.07 -8.91
CA HIS A 166 24.66 2.71 -8.41
C HIS A 166 25.91 2.54 -7.51
N PRO A 167 25.92 1.70 -6.47
CA PRO A 167 27.11 1.48 -5.63
C PRO A 167 28.39 1.14 -6.42
N SER A 168 28.25 0.45 -7.55
CA SER A 168 29.36 0.18 -8.48
C SER A 168 29.90 1.43 -9.18
N GLN A 169 29.05 2.42 -9.46
CA GLN A 169 29.44 3.72 -10.00
C GLN A 169 30.10 4.59 -8.92
N LEU A 170 29.66 4.46 -7.66
CA LEU A 170 30.32 5.08 -6.51
C LEU A 170 31.76 4.56 -6.34
N LEU A 171 31.94 3.24 -6.45
CA LEU A 171 33.27 2.61 -6.39
C LEU A 171 34.17 3.07 -7.55
N ALA A 172 33.64 3.16 -8.76
CA ALA A 172 34.36 3.67 -9.92
C ALA A 172 34.72 5.17 -9.79
N LEU A 173 33.85 5.99 -9.19
CA LEU A 173 34.11 7.41 -8.91
C LEU A 173 35.17 7.59 -7.83
N LEU A 174 35.15 6.78 -6.77
CA LEU A 174 36.17 6.78 -5.73
C LEU A 174 37.53 6.34 -6.28
N GLN A 175 37.58 5.29 -7.09
CA GLN A 175 38.81 4.83 -7.75
C GLN A 175 39.36 5.86 -8.75
N ARG A 176 38.50 6.60 -9.45
CA ARG A 176 38.91 7.72 -10.32
C ARG A 176 39.51 8.89 -9.52
N ARG A 177 38.99 9.20 -8.32
CA ARG A 177 39.59 10.24 -7.45
C ARG A 177 40.96 9.83 -6.90
N HIS A 178 41.17 8.56 -6.57
CA HIS A 178 42.48 8.09 -6.11
C HIS A 178 43.55 8.05 -7.21
N THR A 179 43.17 7.82 -8.48
CA THR A 179 44.13 7.78 -9.60
C THR A 179 44.54 9.17 -10.08
N THR A 180 43.67 10.18 -10.03
CA THR A 180 44.08 11.58 -10.30
C THR A 180 44.95 12.17 -9.20
N ALA A 181 44.68 11.85 -7.93
CA ALA A 181 45.54 12.29 -6.81
C ALA A 181 46.98 11.76 -6.96
N LYS A 182 47.16 10.49 -7.35
CA LYS A 182 48.48 9.88 -7.54
C LYS A 182 49.26 10.41 -8.76
N ARG A 183 48.57 11.02 -9.73
CA ARG A 183 49.18 11.56 -10.97
C ARG A 183 49.58 13.02 -10.85
N ALA A 184 48.94 13.78 -9.95
CA ALA A 184 49.35 15.14 -9.62
C ALA A 184 50.70 15.16 -8.87
N ASP A 185 50.94 14.19 -7.99
CA ASP A 185 52.16 14.12 -7.18
C ASP A 185 53.42 13.69 -7.99
N ARG A 186 53.24 12.91 -9.06
CA ARG A 186 54.37 12.45 -9.90
C ARG A 186 54.90 13.51 -10.87
N LYS A 187 54.16 14.59 -11.12
CA LYS A 187 54.60 15.67 -12.02
C LYS A 187 55.48 16.72 -11.35
N GLN A 188 55.66 16.66 -10.03
CA GLN A 188 56.44 17.64 -9.27
C GLN A 188 57.83 17.14 -8.83
N LEU A 189 58.23 15.92 -9.21
CA LEU A 189 59.49 15.29 -8.80
C LEU A 189 60.50 14.99 -9.94
N VAL A 190 60.37 15.62 -11.10
CA VAL A 190 61.37 15.49 -12.19
C VAL A 190 61.79 16.87 -12.67
N GLY A 191 62.77 17.45 -12.01
CA GLY A 191 63.41 18.66 -12.50
C GLY A 191 64.24 19.34 -11.44
N HIS A 192 65.42 18.79 -11.12
CA HIS A 192 66.61 19.57 -10.76
C HIS A 192 67.82 18.62 -10.71
N SER A 193 68.74 18.79 -11.66
CA SER A 193 70.15 18.42 -11.47
C SER A 193 70.99 19.44 -12.24
N PRO A 194 71.93 20.14 -11.58
CA PRO A 194 72.66 21.25 -12.16
C PRO A 194 73.86 20.73 -12.96
N ARG A 195 74.18 21.38 -14.09
CA ARG A 195 75.52 21.29 -14.69
C ARG A 195 76.16 22.66 -14.72
N SER A 196 77.34 22.69 -14.11
CA SER A 196 78.32 23.75 -14.05
C SER A 196 78.97 24.05 -15.41
N GLU A 197 79.72 25.16 -15.40
CA GLU A 197 80.96 25.46 -16.14
C GLU A 197 80.90 26.30 -17.45
N CYS A 198 81.34 27.55 -17.27
CA CYS A 198 82.56 28.18 -17.82
C CYS A 198 82.77 28.50 -19.32
N ALA A 199 83.34 29.71 -19.47
CA ALA A 199 84.15 30.30 -20.55
C ALA A 199 83.42 30.74 -21.83
N ALA A 200 83.71 31.91 -22.43
CA ALA A 200 84.88 32.79 -22.34
C ALA A 200 84.49 34.27 -22.46
#